data_AF-A0A2E7MID8-F1
#
_entry.id   AF-A0A2E7MID8-F1
#
_cell.length_a   1.000
_cell.length_b   1.000
_cell.length_c   1.000
_cell.angle_alpha   90.00
_cell.angle_beta   90.00
_cell.angle_gamma   90.00
#
_symmetry.space_group_name_H-M   'P 1'
#
loop_
_entity.id
_entity.type
_entity.pdbx_description
1 polymer ?
#
loop_
_entity_poly.entity_id
_entity_poly.type
_entity_poly.pdbx_seq_one_letter_code
_entity_poly.pdbx_strand_id
1 'polypeptide(L)'
;MKIFFVPVILFSVVLSILYFKFYNPEKEFPQKLSSKELIDMYENQDGSKSFLSAANVIELNGSVTAIAPAALTIDKKIFCKFKDDIFNIKVGDSIVLVGKFIGYDDLFQEFKINECSILTP
;
A
#
# COMPACT_ATOMS: atom_id res chain seq x y z
N MET A 1 34.20 -26.58 -33.50
CA MET A 1 33.56 -25.24 -33.41
C MET A 1 32.16 -25.24 -32.76
N LYS A 2 31.79 -26.26 -31.97
CA LYS A 2 30.46 -26.36 -31.29
C LYS A 2 30.53 -26.18 -29.75
N ILE A 3 31.71 -26.37 -29.16
CA ILE A 3 31.93 -26.33 -27.70
C ILE A 3 31.82 -24.92 -27.10
N PHE A 4 32.05 -23.86 -27.88
CA PHE A 4 31.92 -22.47 -27.42
C PHE A 4 30.47 -21.96 -27.35
N PHE A 5 29.52 -22.60 -28.02
CA PHE A 5 28.11 -22.16 -28.00
C PHE A 5 27.39 -22.55 -26.71
N VAL A 6 27.73 -23.70 -26.13
CA VAL A 6 27.09 -24.22 -24.91
C VAL A 6 27.21 -23.27 -23.71
N PRO A 7 28.39 -22.71 -23.35
CA PRO A 7 28.48 -21.79 -22.21
C PRO A 7 27.76 -20.45 -22.47
N VAL A 8 27.71 -19.99 -23.72
CA VAL A 8 27.03 -18.74 -24.09
C VAL A 8 25.51 -18.89 -23.94
N ILE A 9 24.96 -20.03 -24.37
CA ILE A 9 23.54 -20.34 -24.18
C ILE A 9 23.22 -20.46 -22.69
N LEU A 10 24.07 -21.14 -21.91
CA LEU A 10 23.87 -21.26 -20.47
C LEU A 10 23.86 -19.89 -19.77
N PHE A 11 24.80 -19.02 -20.14
CA PHE A 11 24.89 -17.66 -19.61
C PHE A 11 23.68 -16.80 -19.97
N SER A 12 23.18 -16.91 -21.21
CA SER A 12 21.96 -16.24 -21.64
C SER A 12 20.73 -16.71 -20.87
N VAL A 13 20.61 -18.01 -20.55
CA VAL A 13 19.49 -18.54 -19.77
C VAL A 13 19.54 -18.03 -18.33
N VAL A 14 20.73 -17.99 -17.72
CA VAL A 14 20.92 -17.44 -16.36
C VAL A 14 20.52 -15.96 -16.31
N LEU A 15 20.95 -15.16 -17.30
CA LEU A 15 20.56 -13.75 -17.40
C LEU A 15 19.04 -13.57 -17.54
N SER A 16 18.37 -14.39 -18.35
CA SER A 16 16.91 -14.35 -18.49
C SER A 16 16.17 -14.70 -17.19
N ILE A 17 16.66 -15.69 -16.43
CA ILE A 17 16.08 -16.06 -15.13
C ILE A 17 16.27 -14.92 -14.11
N LEU A 18 17.45 -14.30 -14.07
CA LEU A 18 17.73 -13.16 -13.20
C LEU A 18 16.87 -11.94 -13.55
N TYR A 19 16.72 -11.65 -14.84
CA TYR A 19 15.86 -10.57 -15.32
C TYR A 19 14.40 -10.80 -14.91
N PHE A 20 13.89 -12.02 -15.09
CA PHE A 20 12.51 -12.36 -14.72
C PHE A 20 12.27 -12.26 -13.21
N LYS A 21 13.26 -12.60 -12.37
CA LYS A 21 13.16 -12.42 -10.91
C LYS A 21 13.18 -10.95 -10.48
N PHE A 22 13.99 -10.10 -11.11
CA PHE A 22 14.06 -8.68 -10.77
C PHE A 22 12.87 -7.87 -11.30
N TYR A 23 12.31 -8.26 -12.46
CA TYR A 23 11.26 -7.49 -13.13
C TYR A 23 9.83 -7.90 -12.73
N ASN A 24 9.67 -9.00 -12.00
CA ASN A 24 8.36 -9.44 -11.53
C ASN A 24 8.25 -9.15 -10.04
N PRO A 25 7.94 -7.88 -9.63
CA PRO A 25 7.58 -7.63 -8.25
C PRO A 25 6.39 -8.53 -7.94
N GLU A 26 6.49 -9.34 -6.90
CA GLU A 26 5.33 -10.09 -6.41
C GLU A 26 4.17 -9.10 -6.31
N LYS A 27 3.08 -9.40 -7.01
CA LYS A 27 1.83 -8.65 -6.84
C LYS A 27 1.35 -8.98 -5.45
N GLU A 28 1.84 -8.25 -4.46
CA GLU A 28 1.34 -8.31 -3.10
C GLU A 28 -0.15 -7.97 -3.17
N PHE A 29 -0.99 -8.96 -2.87
CA PHE A 29 -2.42 -8.72 -2.77
C PHE A 29 -2.65 -7.75 -1.61
N PRO A 30 -3.43 -6.68 -1.83
CA PRO A 30 -3.65 -5.70 -0.79
C PRO A 30 -4.30 -6.38 0.40
N GLN A 31 -3.69 -6.20 1.56
CA GLN A 31 -4.18 -6.83 2.76
C GLN A 31 -5.39 -6.04 3.26
N LYS A 32 -6.53 -6.72 3.44
CA LYS A 32 -7.77 -6.10 3.89
C LYS A 32 -7.73 -5.84 5.39
N LEU A 33 -7.95 -4.59 5.77
CA LEU A 33 -8.00 -4.10 7.14
C LEU A 33 -9.16 -3.10 7.26
N SER A 34 -9.81 -3.02 8.40
CA SER A 34 -10.63 -1.86 8.75
C SER A 34 -9.77 -0.78 9.39
N SER A 35 -10.24 0.47 9.34
CA SER A 35 -9.59 1.59 10.03
C SER A 35 -9.38 1.31 11.53
N LYS A 36 -10.37 0.69 12.17
CA LYS A 36 -10.32 0.31 13.59
C LYS A 36 -9.26 -0.74 13.87
N GLU A 37 -9.21 -1.81 13.08
CA GLU A 37 -8.19 -2.85 13.22
C GLU A 37 -6.78 -2.27 13.09
N LEU A 38 -6.58 -1.33 12.16
CA LEU A 38 -5.28 -0.67 11.99
C LEU A 38 -4.89 0.17 13.21
N ILE A 39 -5.84 0.91 13.80
CA ILE A 39 -5.62 1.70 15.01
C ILE A 39 -5.34 0.78 16.21
N ASP A 40 -6.15 -0.26 16.39
CA ASP A 40 -6.04 -1.20 17.51
C ASP A 40 -4.72 -2.00 17.46
N MET A 41 -4.28 -2.38 16.25
CA MET A 41 -2.99 -3.05 16.04
C MET A 41 -1.80 -2.18 16.46
N TYR A 42 -1.88 -0.86 16.28
CA TYR A 42 -0.83 0.06 16.68
C TYR A 42 -0.82 0.31 18.19
N GLU A 43 -1.99 0.53 18.79
CA GLU A 43 -2.12 0.90 20.20
C GLU A 43 -1.79 -0.26 21.16
N ASN A 44 -2.09 -1.51 20.78
CA ASN A 44 -1.91 -2.65 21.68
C ASN A 44 -0.50 -3.28 21.63
N GLN A 45 0.42 -2.77 20.80
CA GLN A 45 1.81 -3.29 20.65
C GLN A 45 1.93 -4.82 20.51
N ASP A 46 0.87 -5.51 20.10
CA ASP A 46 0.83 -6.98 20.05
C ASP A 46 1.54 -7.45 18.76
N GLY A 47 2.87 -7.54 18.85
CA GLY A 47 3.72 -8.46 18.08
C GLY A 47 3.76 -8.35 16.55
N SER A 48 2.99 -7.48 15.90
CA SER A 48 2.89 -7.42 14.43
C SER A 48 3.66 -6.24 13.82
N LYS A 49 4.77 -5.84 14.43
CA LYS A 49 5.78 -4.95 13.79
C LYS A 49 6.28 -5.49 12.44
N SER A 50 6.00 -6.76 12.11
CA SER A 50 6.35 -7.37 10.85
C SER A 50 5.29 -7.20 9.73
N PHE A 51 4.08 -6.74 10.03
CA PHE A 51 2.96 -6.82 9.08
C PHE A 51 2.59 -5.48 8.43
N LEU A 52 2.85 -4.37 9.11
CA LEU A 52 2.72 -3.01 8.56
C LEU A 52 4.10 -2.44 8.25
N SER A 53 4.82 -3.10 7.35
CA SER A 53 6.01 -2.53 6.73
C SER A 53 5.60 -1.29 5.92
N ALA A 54 6.43 -0.24 5.92
CA ALA A 54 6.24 1.01 5.14
C ALA A 54 6.19 0.83 3.59
N ALA A 55 5.96 -0.39 3.12
CA ALA A 55 5.92 -0.78 1.72
C ALA A 55 4.63 -1.54 1.34
N ASN A 56 3.81 -1.94 2.30
CA ASN A 56 2.67 -2.82 2.03
C ASN A 56 1.49 -2.02 1.48
N VAL A 57 0.83 -2.61 0.46
CA VAL A 57 -0.45 -2.11 -0.03
C VAL A 57 -1.55 -2.64 0.88
N ILE A 58 -2.35 -1.75 1.44
CA ILE A 58 -3.47 -2.08 2.34
C ILE A 58 -4.79 -1.61 1.73
N GLU A 59 -5.83 -2.44 1.89
CA GLU A 59 -7.22 -2.05 1.64
C GLU A 59 -7.84 -1.66 2.98
N LEU A 60 -8.44 -0.46 3.05
CA LEU A 60 -9.06 0.10 4.24
C LEU A 60 -10.51 0.48 4.00
N ASN A 61 -11.37 0.15 4.97
CA ASN A 61 -12.69 0.76 5.08
C ASN A 61 -12.72 1.76 6.25
N GLY A 62 -13.56 2.79 6.12
CA GLY A 62 -13.82 3.74 7.21
C GLY A 62 -14.66 4.93 6.77
N SER A 63 -14.94 5.83 7.72
CA SER A 63 -15.74 7.03 7.46
C SER A 63 -14.87 8.25 7.19
N VAL A 64 -15.22 9.03 6.16
CA VAL A 64 -14.55 10.28 5.83
C VAL A 64 -14.84 11.32 6.89
N THR A 65 -13.80 11.82 7.54
CA THR A 65 -13.89 12.80 8.61
C THR A 65 -13.41 14.19 8.21
N ALA A 66 -12.51 14.27 7.21
CA ALA A 66 -12.10 15.53 6.61
C ALA A 66 -11.72 15.32 5.14
N ILE A 67 -11.83 16.39 4.35
CA ILE A 67 -11.50 16.43 2.92
C ILE A 67 -10.51 17.57 2.69
N ALA A 68 -9.44 17.29 1.97
CA ALA A 68 -8.42 18.24 1.53
C ALA A 68 -8.14 18.05 0.03
N PRO A 69 -7.43 18.99 -0.63
CA PRO A 69 -7.03 18.81 -2.02
C PRO A 69 -6.19 17.55 -2.19
N ALA A 70 -6.62 16.63 -3.06
CA ALA A 70 -6.01 15.32 -3.29
C ALA A 70 -5.76 14.47 -2.01
N ALA A 71 -6.49 14.72 -0.91
CA ALA A 71 -6.36 13.96 0.32
C ALA A 71 -7.68 13.82 1.10
N LEU A 72 -7.82 12.71 1.83
CA LEU A 72 -8.93 12.46 2.76
C LEU A 72 -8.39 12.06 4.13
N THR A 73 -9.09 12.45 5.17
CA THR A 73 -8.87 11.91 6.51
C THR A 73 -10.00 10.96 6.86
N ILE A 74 -9.67 9.70 7.14
CA ILE A 74 -10.61 8.66 7.56
C ILE A 74 -10.52 8.46 9.07
N ASP A 75 -11.67 8.40 9.72
CA ASP A 75 -11.82 8.14 11.16
C ASP A 75 -10.90 8.98 12.06
N LYS A 76 -10.63 10.23 11.65
CA LYS A 76 -9.75 11.23 12.29
C LYS A 76 -8.29 10.86 12.45
N LYS A 77 -7.91 9.60 12.19
CA LYS A 77 -6.58 9.06 12.46
C LYS A 77 -5.86 8.59 11.20
N ILE A 78 -6.50 8.53 10.03
CA ILE A 78 -5.88 7.98 8.83
C ILE A 78 -5.87 9.04 7.73
N PHE A 79 -4.68 9.50 7.36
CA PHE A 79 -4.46 10.45 6.28
C PHE A 79 -4.12 9.71 4.98
N CYS A 80 -5.00 9.86 3.99
CA CYS A 80 -4.92 9.21 2.70
C CYS A 80 -4.64 10.23 1.60
N LYS A 81 -3.48 10.12 0.96
CA LYS A 81 -3.08 10.97 -0.16
C LYS A 81 -3.29 10.26 -1.50
N PHE A 82 -4.00 10.92 -2.40
CA PHE A 82 -4.33 10.45 -3.72
C PHE A 82 -3.34 11.02 -4.75
N LYS A 83 -3.17 10.32 -5.88
CA LYS A 83 -2.36 10.83 -7.01
C LYS A 83 -3.11 11.90 -7.80
N ASP A 84 -4.42 11.72 -7.92
CA ASP A 84 -5.32 12.58 -8.67
C ASP A 84 -6.28 13.30 -7.73
N ASP A 85 -6.92 14.36 -8.24
CA ASP A 85 -7.95 15.08 -7.51
C ASP A 85 -9.15 14.17 -7.22
N ILE A 86 -9.74 14.38 -6.04
CA ILE A 86 -10.85 13.57 -5.53
C ILE A 86 -12.14 14.34 -5.73
N PHE A 87 -13.09 13.71 -6.40
CA PHE A 87 -14.40 14.29 -6.64
C PHE A 87 -15.49 13.41 -6.04
N ASN A 88 -16.63 14.02 -5.72
CA ASN A 88 -17.85 13.29 -5.34
C ASN A 88 -17.80 12.52 -3.99
N ILE A 89 -16.92 12.92 -3.08
CA ILE A 89 -16.83 12.41 -1.70
C ILE A 89 -17.31 13.50 -0.73
N LYS A 90 -18.06 13.12 0.31
CA LYS A 90 -18.51 14.01 1.37
C LYS A 90 -18.04 13.51 2.74
N VAL A 91 -17.90 14.45 3.66
CA VAL A 91 -17.67 14.12 5.09
C VAL A 91 -18.87 13.32 5.59
N GLY A 92 -18.59 12.19 6.24
CA GLY A 92 -19.57 11.21 6.71
C GLY A 92 -19.74 10.00 5.79
N ASP A 93 -19.27 10.06 4.54
CA ASP A 93 -19.34 8.90 3.64
C ASP A 93 -18.50 7.74 4.18
N SER A 94 -19.04 6.53 4.11
CA SER A 94 -18.27 5.31 4.37
C SER A 94 -17.68 4.84 3.05
N ILE A 95 -16.35 4.70 3.00
CA ILE A 95 -15.63 4.35 1.77
C ILE A 95 -14.68 3.17 2.00
N VAL A 96 -14.41 2.44 0.92
CA VAL A 96 -13.32 1.48 0.85
C VAL A 96 -12.24 2.07 -0.07
N LEU A 97 -10.98 2.01 0.33
CA LEU A 97 -9.86 2.44 -0.48
C LEU A 97 -8.70 1.46 -0.40
N VAL A 98 -7.79 1.56 -1.36
CA VAL A 98 -6.52 0.85 -1.34
C VAL A 98 -5.39 1.87 -1.45
N GLY A 99 -4.29 1.65 -0.74
CA GLY A 99 -3.14 2.54 -0.80
C GLY A 99 -1.91 1.94 -0.17
N LYS A 100 -0.77 2.62 -0.37
CA LYS A 100 0.52 2.21 0.18
C LYS A 100 0.71 2.79 1.57
N PHE A 101 0.80 1.93 2.58
CA PHE A 101 1.07 2.35 3.95
C PHE A 101 2.49 2.92 4.06
N ILE A 102 2.62 4.13 4.61
CA ILE A 102 3.91 4.81 4.76
C ILE A 102 4.41 4.74 6.20
N GLY A 103 3.50 4.81 7.17
CA GLY A 103 3.84 4.79 8.59
C GLY A 103 2.86 5.60 9.43
N TYR A 104 3.19 5.75 10.71
CA TYR A 104 2.48 6.63 11.64
C TYR A 104 3.28 7.92 11.84
N ASP A 105 2.60 9.07 11.79
CA ASP A 105 3.18 10.38 12.04
C ASP A 105 2.90 10.79 13.49
N ASP A 106 3.95 10.81 14.30
CA ASP A 106 3.85 11.14 15.74
C ASP A 106 3.46 12.60 16.00
N LEU A 107 3.76 13.52 15.06
CA LEU A 107 3.47 14.94 15.22
C LEU A 107 1.98 15.23 15.00
N PHE A 108 1.39 14.59 13.99
CA PHE A 108 -0.03 14.73 13.64
C PHE A 108 -0.92 13.64 14.23
N GLN A 109 -0.33 12.63 14.88
CA GLN A 109 -1.02 11.48 15.46
C GLN A 109 -1.93 10.74 14.46
N GLU A 110 -1.42 10.55 13.23
CA GLU A 110 -2.16 9.98 12.12
C GLU A 110 -1.35 8.93 11.34
N PHE A 111 -2.02 7.93 10.80
CA PHE A 111 -1.48 6.97 9.87
C PHE A 111 -1.45 7.55 8.47
N LYS A 112 -0.30 7.50 7.81
CA LYS A 112 -0.10 8.04 6.46
C LYS A 112 -0.13 6.94 5.41
N ILE A 113 -0.93 7.17 4.39
CA ILE A 113 -1.10 6.27 3.24
C ILE A 113 -0.98 7.13 1.98
N ASN A 114 -0.13 6.69 1.07
CA ASN A 114 0.08 7.34 -0.22
C ASN A 114 -0.50 6.51 -1.36
N GLU A 115 -0.64 7.17 -2.52
CA GLU A 115 -1.10 6.54 -3.75
C GLU A 115 -2.48 5.89 -3.58
N CYS A 116 -3.34 6.51 -2.78
CA CYS A 116 -4.67 6.00 -2.50
C CYS A 116 -5.53 5.98 -3.76
N SER A 117 -6.36 4.95 -3.87
CA SER A 117 -7.36 4.77 -4.91
C SER A 117 -8.65 4.27 -4.26
N ILE A 118 -9.78 4.85 -4.65
CA ILE A 118 -11.08 4.51 -4.06
C ILE A 118 -11.59 3.20 -4.71
N LEU A 119 -11.94 2.25 -3.84
CA LEU A 119 -12.70 1.01 -4.06
C LEU A 119 -13.84 1.09 -5.08
N THR A 120 -14.61 2.17 -4.92
CA THR A 120 -16.09 2.28 -4.93
C THR A 120 -16.73 2.12 -3.53
N PRO A 121 -17.83 2.86 -3.25
CA PRO A 121 -18.74 2.61 -2.13
C PRO A 121 -19.64 1.38 -2.34
#